data_AF-A0A1E7DRD8-F1
#
_entry.id   AF-A0A1E7DRD8-F1
#
_cell.length_a   1.000
_cell.length_b   1.000
_cell.length_c   1.000
_cell.angle_alpha   90.00
_cell.angle_beta   90.00
_cell.angle_gamma   90.00
#
_symmetry.space_group_name_H-M   'P 1'
#
loop_
_entity.id
_entity.type
_entity.pdbx_description
1 polymer ?
#
loop_
_entity_poly.entity_id
_entity_poly.type
_entity_poly.pdbx_seq_one_letter_code
_entity_poly.pdbx_strand_id
1 'polypeptide(L)'
;MLYLYEIKKLYDDIDNFKVSPLETIEILHIRSEMNEVQHLMTEKEKKELEKCDCKMLAHAEALLHHLQAAYDFADTKRPVEEWWWHLGEVSRGELTVALEIKSI
;
A
#
# COMPACT_ATOMS: atom_id res chain seq x y z
N MET A 1 -4.94 -4.50 -20.21
CA MET A 1 -4.17 -4.07 -19.04
C MET A 1 -4.80 -2.76 -18.58
N LEU A 2 -5.96 -2.86 -17.95
CA LEU A 2 -6.80 -1.71 -17.62
C LEU A 2 -6.25 -0.91 -16.44
N TYR A 3 -5.52 -1.58 -15.53
CA TYR A 3 -5.07 -1.01 -14.25
C TYR A 3 -3.55 -0.82 -14.15
N LEU A 4 -2.80 -1.25 -15.18
CA LEU A 4 -1.34 -1.22 -15.12
C LEU A 4 -0.77 0.21 -14.98
N TYR A 5 -1.45 1.20 -15.55
CA TYR A 5 -1.02 2.59 -15.44
C TYR A 5 -1.12 3.08 -13.99
N GLU A 6 -2.25 2.83 -13.35
CA GLU A 6 -2.57 3.19 -11.97
C GLU A 6 -1.63 2.47 -11.00
N ILE A 7 -1.37 1.17 -11.20
CA ILE A 7 -0.45 0.39 -10.37
C ILE A 7 0.97 0.95 -10.46
N LYS A 8 1.42 1.35 -11.65
CA LYS A 8 2.74 1.96 -11.82
C LYS A 8 2.83 3.34 -11.18
N LYS A 9 1.78 4.14 -11.31
CA LYS A 9 1.70 5.44 -10.64
C LYS A 9 1.76 5.26 -9.12
N LEU A 10 0.99 4.33 -8.57
CA LEU A 10 1.05 3.95 -7.16
C LEU A 10 2.48 3.58 -6.75
N TYR A 11 3.15 2.73 -7.55
CA TYR A 11 4.53 2.33 -7.28
C TYR A 11 5.48 3.54 -7.18
N ASP A 12 5.36 4.49 -8.10
CA ASP A 12 6.21 5.69 -8.14
C ASP A 12 5.92 6.66 -6.99
N ASP A 13 4.68 6.70 -6.49
CA ASP A 13 4.26 7.61 -5.43
C ASP A 13 4.60 7.12 -4.00
N ILE A 14 4.81 5.81 -3.79
CA ILE A 14 5.03 5.20 -2.45
C ILE A 14 6.20 5.83 -1.65
N ASP A 15 7.30 6.17 -2.30
CA ASP A 15 8.49 6.76 -1.68
C ASP A 15 8.66 8.25 -1.99
N ASN A 16 7.63 8.89 -2.54
CA ASN A 16 7.64 10.30 -2.87
C ASN A 16 7.28 11.18 -1.66
N PHE A 17 8.13 11.19 -0.65
CA PHE A 17 7.93 12.00 0.57
C PHE A 17 8.10 13.52 0.37
N LYS A 18 8.17 14.00 -0.88
CA LYS A 18 8.21 15.43 -1.22
C LYS A 18 6.82 16.05 -1.30
N VAL A 19 5.79 15.24 -1.52
CA VAL A 19 4.40 15.69 -1.46
C VAL A 19 3.94 15.76 -0.01
N SER A 20 2.80 16.41 0.25
CA SER A 20 2.29 16.54 1.62
C SER A 20 1.79 15.18 2.16
N PRO A 21 1.74 14.99 3.49
CA PRO A 21 1.12 13.81 4.10
C PRO A 21 -0.33 13.57 3.67
N LEU A 22 -1.09 14.65 3.48
CA LEU A 22 -2.47 14.57 3.01
C LEU A 22 -2.55 14.09 1.56
N GLU A 23 -1.63 14.52 0.69
CA GLU A 23 -1.57 14.00 -0.68
C GLU A 23 -1.07 12.55 -0.69
N THR A 24 -0.12 12.20 0.18
CA THR A 24 0.42 10.85 0.27
C THR A 24 -0.62 9.85 0.77
N ILE A 25 -1.61 10.25 1.59
CA ILE A 25 -2.67 9.32 2.04
C ILE A 25 -3.48 8.74 0.87
N GLU A 26 -3.51 9.44 -0.26
CA GLU A 26 -4.18 9.01 -1.47
C GLU A 26 -3.64 7.66 -1.98
N ILE A 27 -2.37 7.36 -1.74
CA ILE A 27 -1.79 6.05 -2.13
C ILE A 27 -2.47 4.89 -1.40
N LEU A 28 -2.93 5.11 -0.16
CA LEU A 28 -3.64 4.10 0.64
C LEU A 28 -5.08 3.92 0.12
N HIS A 29 -5.72 5.02 -0.30
CA HIS A 29 -7.02 4.97 -0.94
C HIS A 29 -6.96 4.23 -2.28
N ILE A 30 -6.01 4.60 -3.16
CA ILE A 30 -5.77 3.92 -4.43
C ILE A 30 -5.51 2.42 -4.22
N ARG A 31 -4.71 2.05 -3.22
CA ARG A 31 -4.45 0.63 -2.92
C ARG A 31 -5.71 -0.12 -2.47
N SER A 32 -6.64 0.57 -1.80
CA SER A 32 -7.94 0.05 -1.41
C SER A 32 -8.87 -0.16 -2.61
N GLU A 33 -8.93 0.79 -3.53
CA GLU A 33 -9.67 0.63 -4.79
C GLU A 33 -9.12 -0.54 -5.61
N MET A 34 -7.80 -0.70 -5.66
CA MET A 34 -7.16 -1.83 -6.34
C MET A 34 -7.52 -3.18 -5.71
N ASN A 35 -7.72 -3.21 -4.39
CA ASN A 35 -8.15 -4.43 -3.69
C ASN A 35 -9.55 -4.86 -4.13
N GLU A 36 -10.48 -3.90 -4.26
CA GLU A 36 -11.86 -4.18 -4.70
C GLU A 36 -11.91 -4.77 -6.11
N VAL A 37 -11.06 -4.28 -7.01
CA VAL A 37 -11.01 -4.73 -8.42
C VAL A 37 -9.95 -5.81 -8.70
N GLN A 38 -9.25 -6.31 -7.68
CA GLN A 38 -8.16 -7.27 -7.85
C GLN A 38 -8.60 -8.55 -8.57
N HIS A 39 -9.86 -8.96 -8.38
CA HIS A 39 -10.47 -10.11 -9.05
C HIS A 39 -10.62 -9.93 -10.58
N LEU A 40 -10.60 -8.69 -11.07
CA LEU A 40 -10.66 -8.34 -12.50
C LEU A 40 -9.27 -8.20 -13.12
N MET A 41 -8.21 -8.18 -12.30
CA MET A 41 -6.84 -7.97 -12.77
C MET A 41 -6.27 -9.22 -13.45
N THR A 42 -5.47 -8.99 -14.47
CA THR A 42 -4.61 -10.02 -15.06
C THR A 42 -3.51 -10.44 -14.09
N GLU A 43 -2.94 -11.63 -14.26
CA GLU A 43 -1.81 -12.10 -13.44
C GLU A 43 -0.60 -11.15 -13.50
N LYS A 44 -0.40 -10.46 -14.63
CA LYS A 44 0.64 -9.45 -14.75
C LYS A 44 0.34 -8.24 -13.84
N GLU A 45 -0.89 -7.74 -13.84
CA GLU A 45 -1.28 -6.61 -12.98
C GLU A 45 -1.18 -6.98 -11.50
N LYS A 46 -1.63 -8.18 -11.11
CA LYS A 46 -1.48 -8.68 -9.73
C LYS A 46 -0.01 -8.72 -9.30
N LYS A 47 0.89 -9.20 -10.17
CA LYS A 47 2.34 -9.19 -9.90
C LYS A 47 2.91 -7.78 -9.74
N GLU A 48 2.43 -6.81 -10.51
CA GLU A 48 2.87 -5.42 -10.33
C GLU A 48 2.29 -4.79 -9.04
N LEU A 49 1.07 -5.16 -8.64
CA LEU A 49 0.47 -4.74 -7.38
C LEU A 49 1.23 -5.34 -6.17
N GLU A 50 1.62 -6.61 -6.25
CA GLU A 50 2.48 -7.25 -5.24
C GLU A 50 3.83 -6.53 -5.08
N LYS A 51 4.40 -5.99 -6.17
CA LYS A 51 5.61 -5.15 -6.07
C LYS A 51 5.36 -3.85 -5.32
N CYS A 52 4.17 -3.26 -5.46
CA CYS A 52 3.77 -2.10 -4.67
C CYS A 52 3.70 -2.48 -3.19
N ASP A 53 3.09 -3.62 -2.87
CA ASP A 53 3.00 -4.14 -1.51
C ASP A 53 4.40 -4.36 -0.90
N CYS A 54 5.32 -5.00 -1.64
CA CYS A 54 6.72 -5.13 -1.26
C CYS A 54 7.38 -3.76 -0.98
N LYS A 55 7.15 -2.76 -1.85
CA LYS A 55 7.75 -1.43 -1.69
C LYS A 55 7.17 -0.70 -0.48
N MET A 56 5.86 -0.80 -0.23
CA MET A 56 5.22 -0.25 0.97
C MET A 56 5.79 -0.89 2.24
N LEU A 57 5.94 -2.22 2.29
CA LEU A 57 6.55 -2.89 3.44
C LEU A 57 8.00 -2.46 3.66
N ALA A 58 8.79 -2.35 2.59
CA ALA A 58 10.17 -1.89 2.67
C ALA A 58 10.30 -0.44 3.18
N HIS A 59 9.26 0.37 3.03
CA HIS A 59 9.20 1.77 3.48
C HIS A 59 8.19 1.99 4.61
N ALA A 60 7.72 0.93 5.29
CA ALA A 60 6.59 1.03 6.22
C ALA A 60 6.81 2.06 7.33
N GLU A 61 8.01 2.07 7.93
CA GLU A 61 8.37 3.05 8.97
C GLU A 61 8.40 4.49 8.43
N ALA A 62 8.95 4.70 7.23
CA ALA A 62 9.03 6.02 6.61
C ALA A 62 7.63 6.54 6.21
N LEU A 63 6.79 5.66 5.65
CA LEU A 63 5.39 5.93 5.34
C LEU A 63 4.60 6.28 6.60
N LEU A 64 4.70 5.46 7.65
CA LEU A 64 4.05 5.72 8.93
C LEU A 64 4.47 7.08 9.49
N HIS A 65 5.78 7.36 9.53
CA HIS A 65 6.30 8.62 10.05
C HIS A 65 5.83 9.83 9.25
N HIS A 66 5.69 9.69 7.93
CA HIS A 66 5.19 10.76 7.06
C HIS A 66 3.67 10.95 7.20
N LEU A 67 2.90 9.86 7.15
CA LEU A 67 1.44 9.86 7.10
C LEU A 67 0.77 10.12 8.45
N GLN A 68 1.43 9.86 9.58
CA GLN A 68 0.88 10.12 10.92
C GLN A 68 0.51 11.60 11.15
N ALA A 69 1.05 12.53 10.33
CA ALA A 69 0.66 13.93 10.35
C ALA A 69 -0.74 14.19 9.75
N ALA A 70 -1.28 13.27 8.96
CA ALA A 70 -2.58 13.37 8.29
C ALA A 70 -3.57 12.28 8.70
N TYR A 71 -3.12 11.18 9.32
CA TYR A 71 -3.96 10.05 9.69
C TYR A 71 -3.54 9.43 11.02
N ASP A 72 -4.51 9.08 11.87
CA ASP A 72 -4.26 8.38 13.13
C ASP A 72 -4.27 6.86 12.92
N PHE A 73 -3.07 6.28 12.85
CA PHE A 73 -2.88 4.83 12.69
C PHE A 73 -3.13 4.02 13.96
N ALA A 74 -3.40 4.66 15.11
CA ALA A 74 -3.66 3.94 16.37
C ALA A 74 -5.14 3.51 16.53
N ASP A 75 -6.08 4.14 15.81
CA ASP A 75 -7.52 3.85 15.87
C ASP A 75 -8.12 3.63 14.46
N THR A 76 -7.39 2.94 13.59
CA THR A 76 -7.91 2.57 12.27
C THR A 76 -9.06 1.57 12.42
N LYS A 77 -10.16 1.83 11.71
CA LYS A 77 -11.34 0.94 11.63
C LYS A 77 -11.40 0.15 10.33
N ARG A 78 -10.31 0.20 9.56
CA ARG A 78 -10.21 -0.48 8.27
C ARG A 78 -10.09 -1.99 8.48
N PRO A 79 -10.67 -2.81 7.59
CA PRO A 79 -10.51 -4.26 7.65
C PRO A 79 -9.03 -4.65 7.52
N VAL A 80 -8.64 -5.80 8.09
CA VAL A 80 -7.24 -6.27 8.10
C VAL A 80 -6.74 -6.63 6.70
N GLU A 81 -7.66 -6.99 5.81
CA GLU A 81 -7.41 -7.22 4.38
C GLU A 81 -6.85 -5.97 3.69
N GLU A 82 -7.13 -4.78 4.23
CA GLU A 82 -6.51 -3.52 3.84
C GLU A 82 -5.31 -3.16 4.74
N TRP A 83 -4.37 -4.10 4.88
CA TRP A 83 -3.24 -4.05 5.82
C TRP A 83 -2.41 -2.74 5.74
N TRP A 84 -2.39 -2.05 4.60
CA TRP A 84 -1.70 -0.77 4.42
C TRP A 84 -2.30 0.39 5.23
N TRP A 85 -3.51 0.25 5.79
CA TRP A 85 -4.04 1.16 6.80
C TRP A 85 -3.56 0.84 8.21
N HIS A 86 -2.87 -0.28 8.39
CA HIS A 86 -2.36 -0.78 9.66
C HIS A 86 -0.83 -0.68 9.71
N LEU A 87 -0.23 0.29 9.01
CA LEU A 87 1.22 0.52 8.98
C LEU A 87 1.83 0.66 10.39
N GLY A 88 1.06 1.18 11.36
CA GLY A 88 1.47 1.21 12.76
C GLY A 88 1.77 -0.19 13.32
N GLU A 89 0.88 -1.15 13.11
CA GLU A 89 1.03 -2.53 13.57
C GLU A 89 2.12 -3.26 12.77
N VAL A 90 2.19 -3.00 11.45
CA VAL A 90 3.23 -3.56 10.57
C VAL A 90 4.62 -3.11 11.02
N SER A 91 4.82 -1.80 11.26
CA SER A 91 6.11 -1.25 11.72
C SER A 91 6.51 -1.74 13.11
N ARG A 92 5.56 -2.11 13.98
CA ARG A 92 5.84 -2.73 15.29
C ARG A 92 6.03 -4.24 15.23
N GLY A 93 5.78 -4.87 14.08
CA GLY A 93 5.80 -6.33 13.93
C GLY A 93 4.60 -7.04 14.59
N GLU A 94 3.54 -6.31 14.92
CA GLU A 94 2.29 -6.84 15.49
C GLU A 94 1.40 -7.46 14.40
N LEU A 95 1.51 -6.96 13.17
CA LEU A 95 0.85 -7.50 11.97
C LEU A 95 1.90 -8.02 10.98
N THR A 96 1.83 -9.31 10.64
CA THR A 96 2.67 -9.91 9.60
C THR A 96 1.92 -10.03 8.28
N VAL A 97 2.46 -9.43 7.22
CA VAL A 97 1.89 -9.50 5.87
C VAL A 97 2.60 -10.59 5.08
N ALA A 98 1.86 -11.64 4.71
CA ALA A 98 2.39 -12.71 3.85
C ALA A 98 2.21 -12.32 2.37
N LEU A 99 3.32 -12.22 1.64
CA LEU A 99 3.31 -11.98 0.19
C LEU A 99 3.63 -13.28 -0.58
N GLU A 100 2.81 -13.60 -1.59
CA GLU A 100 3.09 -14.72 -2.49
C GLU A 100 4.18 -14.34 -3.50
N ILE A 101 5.46 -14.55 -3.16
CA ILE A 101 6.54 -14.39 -4.13
C ILE A 101 6.54 -15.60 -5.07
N LYS A 102 5.80 -15.52 -6.18
CA LYS A 102 5.91 -16.51 -7.26
C LYS A 102 7.19 -16.25 -8.07
N SER A 103 8.23 -17.03 -7.80
CA SER A 103 9.45 -17.07 -8.62
C SER A 103 9.09 -17.25 -10.10
N ILE A 104 9.72 -16.44 -10.95
CA ILE A 104 9.57 -16.45 -12.42
C ILE A 104 10.26 -17.68 -13.00
#